data_AF-C7LP30-F1
#
_entry.id   AF-C7LP30-F1
#
_cell.length_a   1.000
_cell.length_b   1.000
_cell.length_c   1.000
_cell.angle_alpha   90.00
_cell.angle_beta   90.00
_cell.angle_gamma   90.00
#
_symmetry.space_group_name_H-M   'P 1'
#
loop_
_entity.id
_entity.type
_entity.pdbx_description
1 polymer ?
#
loop_
_entity_poly.entity_id
_entity_poly.type
_entity_poly.pdbx_seq_one_letter_code
_entity_poly.pdbx_strand_id
1 'polypeptide(L)'
;MHLLHARHALKSMEAHLPLDGQKLANLDLESIQDVDQLVLRYSKLQDSMGSKLFPALLKVLMEPLEDSPMMDKLNKLEKLGVLPSVQRWQELREIRNKFAHDYPEGDEMKAVVLNAACAGVEELAEVLDRVGKAGGV
;
A
#
# COMPACT_ATOMS: atom_id res chain seq x y z
N MET A 1 5.53 -7.45 -9.85
CA MET A 1 4.42 -7.11 -10.76
C MET A 1 3.48 -6.04 -10.18
N HIS A 2 2.95 -6.16 -8.96
CA HIS A 2 2.00 -5.17 -8.41
C HIS A 2 2.55 -3.75 -8.29
N LEU A 3 3.75 -3.57 -7.74
CA LEU A 3 4.39 -2.25 -7.62
C LEU A 3 4.60 -1.57 -8.98
N LEU A 4 5.07 -2.32 -9.99
CA LEU A 4 5.24 -1.81 -11.35
C LEU A 4 3.93 -1.26 -11.91
N HIS A 5 2.84 -2.02 -11.79
CA HIS A 5 1.54 -1.58 -12.29
C HIS A 5 0.94 -0.44 -11.47
N ALA A 6 1.17 -0.41 -10.15
CA ALA A 6 0.74 0.72 -9.31
C ALA A 6 1.46 2.02 -9.73
N ARG A 7 2.78 1.97 -9.93
CA ARG A 7 3.57 3.10 -10.43
C ARG A 7 3.15 3.53 -11.84
N HIS A 8 2.82 2.58 -12.70
CA HIS A 8 2.33 2.89 -14.04
C HIS A 8 0.99 3.66 -13.99
N ALA A 9 0.01 3.15 -13.23
CA ALA A 9 -1.26 3.83 -13.03
C ALA A 9 -1.07 5.22 -12.40
N LEU A 10 -0.22 5.32 -11.37
CA LEU A 10 0.11 6.60 -10.72
C LEU A 10 0.68 7.61 -11.72
N LYS A 11 1.54 7.18 -12.64
CA LYS A 11 2.10 8.02 -13.70
C LYS A 11 1.04 8.47 -14.70
N SER A 12 0.11 7.59 -15.11
CA SER A 12 -0.99 7.96 -16.00
C SER A 12 -1.92 9.00 -15.35
N MET A 13 -2.12 8.93 -14.03
CA MET A 13 -2.94 9.85 -13.27
C MET A 13 -2.25 11.19 -12.94
N GLU A 14 -0.96 11.37 -13.24
CA GLU A 14 -0.15 12.52 -12.79
C GLU A 14 -0.78 13.87 -13.16
N ALA A 15 -1.40 13.97 -14.35
CA ALA A 15 -2.07 15.18 -14.82
C ALA A 15 -3.30 15.59 -13.98
N HIS A 16 -3.89 14.66 -13.24
CA HIS A 16 -5.09 14.88 -12.43
C HIS A 16 -4.77 15.13 -10.95
N LEU A 17 -3.54 14.86 -10.51
CA LEU A 17 -3.14 14.96 -9.11
C LEU A 17 -2.82 16.41 -8.67
N PRO A 18 -3.09 16.78 -7.40
CA PRO A 18 -3.90 16.03 -6.45
C PRO A 18 -5.37 16.02 -6.88
N LEU A 19 -6.06 14.91 -6.61
CA LEU A 19 -7.50 14.82 -6.82
C LEU A 19 -8.25 15.67 -5.79
N ASP A 20 -9.38 16.21 -6.19
CA ASP A 20 -10.44 16.73 -5.33
C ASP A 20 -11.77 16.14 -5.82
N GLY A 21 -12.87 16.39 -5.11
CA GLY A 21 -14.18 15.84 -5.47
C GLY A 21 -14.63 16.27 -6.87
N GLN A 22 -14.29 17.48 -7.31
CA GLN A 22 -14.68 17.98 -8.63
C GLN A 22 -13.88 17.32 -9.75
N LYS A 23 -12.57 17.16 -9.60
CA LYS A 23 -11.73 16.44 -10.57
C LYS A 23 -12.16 14.99 -10.68
N LEU A 24 -12.43 14.34 -9.55
CA LEU A 24 -12.85 12.95 -9.51
C LEU A 24 -14.18 12.73 -10.24
N ALA A 25 -15.15 13.62 -10.04
CA ALA A 25 -16.46 13.57 -10.70
C ALA A 25 -16.41 13.80 -12.22
N ASN A 26 -15.33 14.41 -12.73
CA ASN A 26 -15.15 14.76 -14.14
C ASN A 26 -14.09 13.90 -14.86
N LEU A 27 -13.61 12.82 -14.25
CA LEU A 27 -12.69 11.90 -14.90
C LEU A 27 -13.36 11.21 -16.09
N ASP A 28 -12.60 11.02 -17.16
CA ASP A 28 -13.01 10.19 -18.28
C ASP A 28 -12.84 8.70 -17.98
N LEU A 29 -13.32 7.84 -18.87
CA LEU A 29 -13.28 6.38 -18.67
C LEU A 29 -11.86 5.83 -18.55
N GLU A 30 -10.88 6.44 -19.24
CA GLU A 30 -9.47 6.02 -19.17
C GLU A 30 -8.88 6.36 -17.79
N SER A 31 -9.10 7.58 -17.31
CA SER A 31 -8.66 8.01 -15.98
C SER A 31 -9.33 7.22 -14.86
N ILE A 32 -10.61 6.86 -15.01
CA ILE A 32 -11.32 5.98 -14.07
C ILE A 32 -10.66 4.60 -14.02
N GLN A 33 -10.28 4.03 -15.18
CA GLN A 33 -9.59 2.74 -15.23
C GLN A 33 -8.22 2.81 -14.56
N ASP A 34 -7.49 3.91 -14.71
CA ASP A 34 -6.21 4.11 -14.02
C ASP A 34 -6.39 4.20 -12.50
N VAL A 35 -7.43 4.90 -12.02
CA VAL A 35 -7.81 4.94 -10.60
C VAL A 35 -8.10 3.53 -10.08
N ASP A 36 -8.95 2.77 -10.76
CA ASP A 36 -9.31 1.40 -10.36
C ASP A 36 -8.08 0.48 -10.33
N GLN A 37 -7.20 0.60 -11.32
CA GLN A 37 -5.95 -0.13 -11.37
C GLN A 37 -5.04 0.27 -10.19
N LEU A 38 -4.90 1.55 -9.88
CA LEU A 38 -4.12 2.01 -8.74
C LEU A 38 -4.64 1.40 -7.44
N VAL A 39 -5.95 1.50 -7.19
CA VAL A 39 -6.62 0.96 -5.99
C VAL A 39 -6.40 -0.55 -5.86
N LEU A 40 -6.62 -1.29 -6.94
CA LEU A 40 -6.42 -2.73 -6.98
C LEU A 40 -4.96 -3.10 -6.68
N ARG A 41 -4.00 -2.41 -7.32
CA ARG A 41 -2.58 -2.74 -7.21
C ARG A 41 -2.00 -2.34 -5.88
N TYR A 42 -2.40 -1.19 -5.33
CA TYR A 42 -2.08 -0.79 -3.95
C TYR A 42 -2.55 -1.86 -2.96
N SER A 43 -3.82 -2.27 -3.08
CA SER A 43 -4.41 -3.27 -2.17
C SER A 43 -3.68 -4.61 -2.24
N LYS A 44 -3.41 -5.11 -3.45
CA LYS A 44 -2.67 -6.37 -3.64
C LYS A 44 -1.22 -6.29 -3.17
N LEU A 45 -0.56 -5.14 -3.33
CA LEU A 45 0.79 -4.93 -2.84
C LEU A 45 0.82 -4.99 -1.30
N GLN A 46 -0.02 -4.20 -0.64
CA GLN A 46 -0.13 -4.16 0.82
C GLN A 46 -0.46 -5.54 1.41
N ASP A 47 -1.46 -6.23 0.84
CA ASP A 47 -1.87 -7.56 1.31
C ASP A 47 -0.76 -8.61 1.14
N SER A 48 -0.10 -8.62 -0.02
CA SER A 48 0.97 -9.60 -0.31
C SER A 48 2.17 -9.39 0.60
N MET A 49 2.51 -8.13 0.87
CA MET A 49 3.59 -7.79 1.80
C MET A 49 3.28 -8.27 3.21
N GLY A 50 2.10 -7.93 3.74
CA GLY A 50 1.72 -8.32 5.11
C GLY A 50 1.53 -9.83 5.28
N SER A 51 0.81 -10.48 4.36
CA SER A 51 0.41 -11.88 4.55
C SER A 51 1.45 -12.92 4.15
N LYS A 52 2.39 -12.58 3.25
CA LYS A 52 3.36 -13.53 2.71
C LYS A 52 4.80 -13.07 2.91
N LEU A 53 5.12 -11.86 2.48
CA LEU A 53 6.50 -11.38 2.46
C LEU A 53 7.09 -11.24 3.87
N PHE A 54 6.33 -10.61 4.78
CA PHE A 54 6.76 -10.39 6.16
C PHE A 54 6.98 -11.70 6.94
N PRO A 55 6.04 -12.67 6.93
CA PRO A 55 6.29 -14.00 7.50
C PRO A 55 7.49 -14.71 6.86
N ALA A 56 7.64 -14.65 5.54
CA ALA A 56 8.76 -15.30 4.84
C ALA A 56 10.11 -14.70 5.23
N LEU A 57 10.21 -13.36 5.33
CA LEU A 57 11.43 -12.70 5.78
C LEU A 57 11.81 -13.12 7.20
N LEU A 58 10.85 -13.08 8.14
CA LEU A 58 11.11 -13.49 9.52
C LEU A 58 11.57 -14.95 9.61
N LYS A 59 11.02 -15.81 8.77
CA LYS A 59 11.48 -17.21 8.65
C LYS A 59 12.92 -17.32 8.15
N VAL A 60 13.29 -16.56 7.12
CA VAL A 60 14.67 -16.51 6.61
C VAL A 60 15.65 -16.00 7.68
N LEU A 61 15.22 -15.03 8.48
CA LEU A 61 15.98 -14.49 9.60
C LEU A 61 15.98 -15.40 10.84
N MET A 62 15.39 -16.59 10.76
CA MET A 62 15.28 -17.56 11.86
C MET A 62 14.59 -17.00 13.11
N GLU A 63 13.66 -16.07 12.93
CA GLU A 63 12.86 -15.50 14.02
C GLU A 63 11.74 -16.47 14.43
N PRO A 64 11.59 -16.79 15.73
CA PRO A 64 10.64 -17.80 16.22
C PRO A 64 9.21 -17.24 16.31
N LEU A 65 8.65 -16.80 15.19
CA LEU A 65 7.37 -16.09 15.12
C LEU A 65 6.34 -16.75 14.19
N GLU A 66 6.54 -18.01 13.76
CA GLU A 66 5.67 -18.67 12.76
C GLU A 66 4.17 -18.60 13.15
N ASP A 67 3.83 -18.95 14.39
CA ASP A 67 2.45 -18.95 14.92
C ASP A 67 2.06 -17.67 15.67
N SER A 68 2.94 -16.67 15.71
CA SER A 68 2.67 -15.43 16.42
C SER A 68 1.63 -14.56 15.68
N PRO A 69 0.82 -13.78 16.42
CA PRO A 69 -0.04 -12.76 15.85
C PRO A 69 0.70 -11.83 14.89
N MET A 70 -0.01 -11.30 13.87
CA MET A 70 0.57 -10.36 12.92
C MET A 70 1.19 -9.13 13.59
N MET A 71 0.60 -8.69 14.71
CA MET A 71 1.10 -7.53 15.46
C MET A 71 2.53 -7.78 15.98
N ASP A 72 2.79 -8.95 16.57
CA ASP A 72 4.13 -9.30 17.06
C ASP A 72 5.17 -9.37 15.93
N LYS A 73 4.75 -9.88 14.76
CA LYS A 73 5.56 -9.89 13.54
C LYS A 73 5.93 -8.46 13.09
N LEU A 74 4.97 -7.55 13.07
CA LEU A 74 5.19 -6.14 12.71
C LEU A 74 6.13 -5.44 13.72
N ASN A 75 5.91 -5.63 15.02
CA ASN A 75 6.78 -5.10 16.06
C ASN A 75 8.22 -5.62 15.92
N LYS A 76 8.39 -6.88 15.55
CA LYS A 76 9.71 -7.45 15.30
C LYS A 76 10.37 -6.81 14.06
N LEU A 77 9.62 -6.67 12.96
CA LEU A 77 10.13 -6.05 11.73
C LEU A 77 10.54 -4.59 11.94
N GLU A 78 9.84 -3.85 12.80
CA GLU A 78 10.23 -2.50 13.20
C GLU A 78 11.52 -2.49 14.01
N LYS A 79 11.66 -3.39 14.99
CA LYS A 79 12.92 -3.54 15.75
C LYS A 79 14.12 -3.93 14.87
N LEU A 80 13.87 -4.67 13.79
CA LEU A 80 14.89 -5.04 12.79
C LEU A 80 15.19 -3.90 11.80
N GLY A 81 14.48 -2.77 11.87
CA GLY A 81 14.62 -1.63 10.94
C GLY A 81 14.04 -1.87 9.54
N VAL A 82 13.41 -3.03 9.32
CA VAL A 82 12.74 -3.37 8.05
C VAL A 82 11.52 -2.49 7.87
N LEU A 83 10.71 -2.39 8.92
CA LEU A 83 9.57 -1.50 8.96
C LEU A 83 9.98 -0.18 9.63
N PRO A 84 9.79 0.99 9.00
CA PRO A 84 10.12 2.26 9.64
C PRO A 84 9.23 2.55 10.85
N SER A 85 7.94 2.20 10.75
CA SER A 85 6.98 2.33 11.83
C SER A 85 5.82 1.34 11.66
N VAL A 86 5.50 0.62 12.73
CA VAL A 86 4.30 -0.20 12.84
C VAL A 86 3.04 0.65 12.70
N GLN A 87 3.01 1.81 13.35
CA GLN A 87 1.87 2.71 13.29
C GLN A 87 1.62 3.15 11.84
N ARG A 88 2.69 3.57 11.14
CA ARG A 88 2.57 3.97 9.74
C ARG A 88 2.10 2.83 8.84
N TRP A 89 2.56 1.61 9.10
CA TRP A 89 2.06 0.43 8.39
C TRP A 89 0.56 0.20 8.58
N GLN A 90 0.04 0.40 9.80
CA GLN A 90 -1.39 0.30 10.05
C GLN A 90 -2.17 1.40 9.31
N GLU A 91 -1.65 2.64 9.26
CA GLU A 91 -2.27 3.73 8.47
C GLU A 91 -2.34 3.38 6.97
N LEU A 92 -1.26 2.81 6.41
CA LEU A 92 -1.26 2.33 5.02
C LEU A 92 -2.29 1.22 4.79
N ARG A 93 -2.49 0.35 5.78
CA ARG A 93 -3.53 -0.69 5.77
C ARG A 93 -4.94 -0.11 5.90
N GLU A 94 -5.12 0.97 6.66
CA GLU A 94 -6.40 1.66 6.77
C GLU A 94 -6.81 2.29 5.44
N ILE A 95 -5.87 2.87 4.68
CA ILE A 95 -6.13 3.33 3.31
C ILE A 95 -6.70 2.18 2.46
N ARG A 96 -6.06 1.00 2.51
CA ARG A 96 -6.57 -0.19 1.83
C ARG A 96 -7.96 -0.57 2.29
N ASN A 97 -8.21 -0.56 3.60
CA ASN A 97 -9.52 -0.91 4.16
C ASN A 97 -10.62 0.04 3.70
N LYS A 98 -10.32 1.34 3.52
CA LYS A 98 -11.26 2.34 3.00
C LYS A 98 -11.66 2.08 1.53
N PHE A 99 -10.87 1.33 0.76
CA PHE A 99 -11.26 0.87 -0.57
C PHE A 99 -12.12 -0.40 -0.56
N ALA A 100 -11.99 -1.21 0.50
CA ALA A 100 -12.73 -2.47 0.64
C ALA A 100 -14.10 -2.30 1.29
N HIS A 101 -14.26 -1.27 2.12
CA HIS A 101 -15.57 -0.81 2.55
C HIS A 101 -16.16 0.01 1.41
N ASP A 102 -17.45 -0.15 1.13
CA ASP A 102 -18.16 0.62 0.11
C ASP A 102 -17.70 2.08 0.17
N TYR A 103 -17.14 2.55 -0.96
CA TYR A 103 -16.38 3.79 -1.07
C TYR A 103 -16.97 4.91 -0.20
N PRO A 104 -16.13 5.69 0.52
CA PRO A 104 -16.62 6.71 1.43
C PRO A 104 -17.63 7.67 0.77
N GLU A 105 -18.63 8.08 1.55
CA GLU A 105 -19.75 8.91 1.10
C GLU A 105 -19.27 10.26 0.54
N GLY A 106 -19.14 10.35 -0.78
CA GLY A 106 -18.82 11.59 -1.51
C GLY A 106 -17.45 11.62 -2.18
N ASP A 107 -17.38 12.27 -3.34
CA ASP A 107 -16.18 12.29 -4.18
C ASP A 107 -14.98 13.00 -3.53
N GLU A 108 -15.24 13.95 -2.62
CA GLU A 108 -14.17 14.62 -1.85
C GLU A 108 -13.44 13.62 -0.93
N MET A 109 -14.18 12.80 -0.20
CA MET A 109 -13.59 11.82 0.71
C MET A 109 -12.87 10.72 -0.08
N LYS A 110 -13.41 10.32 -1.24
CA LYS A 110 -12.71 9.41 -2.16
C LYS A 110 -11.40 10.01 -2.65
N ALA A 111 -11.40 11.27 -3.07
CA ALA A 111 -10.20 11.98 -3.52
C ALA A 111 -9.12 12.02 -2.43
N VAL A 112 -9.50 12.29 -1.17
CA VAL A 112 -8.58 12.25 -0.01
C VAL A 112 -7.93 10.87 0.14
N VAL A 113 -8.72 9.78 0.08
CA VAL A 113 -8.20 8.41 0.21
C VAL A 113 -7.32 8.03 -0.99
N LEU A 114 -7.70 8.42 -2.21
CA LEU A 114 -6.92 8.17 -3.41
C LEU A 114 -5.58 8.91 -3.39
N ASN A 115 -5.55 10.18 -2.99
CA ASN A 115 -4.32 10.93 -2.81
C ASN A 115 -3.41 10.27 -1.74
N ALA A 116 -3.99 9.79 -0.64
CA ALA A 116 -3.25 9.05 0.38
C ALA A 116 -2.67 7.74 -0.16
N ALA A 117 -3.41 7.00 -1.00
CA ALA A 117 -2.90 5.81 -1.66
C ALA A 117 -1.79 6.12 -2.67
N CYS A 118 -1.90 7.22 -3.42
CA CYS A 118 -0.85 7.69 -4.33
C CYS A 118 0.47 7.87 -3.60
N ALA A 119 0.45 8.58 -2.46
CA ALA A 119 1.63 8.74 -1.60
C ALA A 119 2.11 7.40 -1.01
N GLY A 120 1.17 6.57 -0.57
CA GLY A 120 1.47 5.28 0.05
C GLY A 120 2.11 4.25 -0.89
N VAL A 121 1.98 4.39 -2.22
CA VAL A 121 2.66 3.49 -3.18
C VAL A 121 4.17 3.50 -2.99
N GLU A 122 4.76 4.69 -2.87
CA GLU A 122 6.22 4.80 -2.70
C GLU A 122 6.66 4.37 -1.31
N GLU A 123 5.86 4.63 -0.27
CA GLU A 123 6.14 4.10 1.07
C GLU A 123 6.16 2.57 1.12
N LEU A 124 5.20 1.92 0.44
CA LEU A 124 5.20 0.46 0.30
C LEU A 124 6.40 -0.03 -0.52
N ALA A 125 6.84 0.73 -1.53
CA ALA A 125 8.03 0.41 -2.30
C ALA A 125 9.30 0.46 -1.44
N GLU A 126 9.46 1.49 -0.60
CA GLU A 126 10.59 1.60 0.32
C GLU A 126 10.65 0.43 1.31
N VAL A 127 9.51 0.03 1.87
CA VAL A 127 9.43 -1.13 2.76
C VAL A 127 9.79 -2.41 2.02
N LEU A 128 9.34 -2.56 0.76
CA LEU A 128 9.72 -3.70 -0.07
C LEU A 128 11.24 -3.75 -0.33
N ASP A 129 11.87 -2.61 -0.61
CA ASP A 129 13.32 -2.52 -0.81
C ASP A 129 14.10 -2.86 0.48
N ARG A 130 13.61 -2.42 1.65
CA ARG A 130 14.19 -2.79 2.95
C ARG A 130 14.08 -4.28 3.23
N VAL A 131 12.96 -4.90 2.86
CA VAL A 131 12.80 -6.35 2.95
C VAL A 131 13.83 -7.08 2.08
N GLY A 132 14.04 -6.64 0.83
CA GLY A 132 15.06 -7.22 -0.05
C GLY A 132 16.45 -7.20 0.58
N LYS A 133 16.87 -6.00 1.03
CA LYS A 133 18.15 -5.80 1.74
C LYS A 133 18.29 -6.67 2.98
N ALA A 134 17.25 -6.78 3.80
CA ALA A 134 17.26 -7.58 5.01
C ALA A 134 17.28 -9.10 4.73
N GLY A 135 16.64 -9.53 3.64
CA GLY A 135 16.62 -10.92 3.19
C GLY A 135 17.88 -11.36 2.44
N GLY A 136 18.83 -10.45 2.19
CA GLY A 136 20.05 -10.74 1.43
C GLY A 136 19.83 -10.86 -0.08
N VAL A 137 18.80 -10.18 -0.62
CA VAL A 137 18.45 -10.12 -2.05
C VAL A 137 18.69 -8.73 -2.60
#